data_AF-A0A0E3BKV6-F1
#
_entry.id   AF-A0A0E3BKV6-F1
#
_cell.length_a   1.000
_cell.length_b   1.000
_cell.length_c   1.000
_cell.angle_alpha   90.00
_cell.angle_beta   90.00
_cell.angle_gamma   90.00
#
_symmetry.space_group_name_H-M   'P 1'
#
loop_
_entity.id
_entity.type
_entity.pdbx_description
1 polymer ?
#
loop_
_entity_poly.entity_id
_entity_poly.type
_entity_poly.pdbx_seq_one_letter_code
_entity_poly.pdbx_strand_id
1 'polypeptide(L)'
;MKKLLHALPLTILLALAACGKGLDSRVIEGHWVAENFRFYGLKLPIGPDLQIDAKSLRLSTDLEPIPLTAVEVDGNEVTLQTSLGVGLVFNFENENRMYFSMPILGDRIYYQRQFTPAVAQSNVQQRSSTKHLLNQADAPPQTPRALNHTEPTSLPLTASLPPSSGLTPYPTKFTNFTRALDLVQQGHTDEAIRALSSALENTETQWKDIETEPAFALLIQDPRLEVLKLRWQSKP
;
A
#
# COMPACT_ATOMS: atom_id res chain seq x y z
N MET A 1 8.76 -28.95 -72.23
CA MET A 1 8.68 -29.69 -70.95
C MET A 1 9.89 -29.34 -70.09
N LYS A 2 9.71 -28.53 -69.05
CA LYS A 2 10.61 -28.45 -67.86
C LYS A 2 9.86 -27.61 -66.81
N LYS A 3 9.52 -28.27 -65.71
CA LYS A 3 8.84 -27.70 -64.54
C LYS A 3 9.88 -26.89 -63.77
N LEU A 4 9.51 -25.70 -63.30
CA LEU A 4 10.18 -25.04 -62.18
C LEU A 4 9.10 -24.61 -61.19
N LEU A 5 9.25 -25.14 -60.00
CA LEU A 5 8.33 -25.21 -58.88
C LEU A 5 9.01 -24.39 -57.76
N HIS A 6 8.23 -23.67 -56.94
CA HIS A 6 8.64 -22.95 -55.71
C HIS A 6 9.38 -21.61 -55.94
N ALA A 7 9.21 -20.54 -55.15
CA ALA A 7 8.74 -20.44 -53.77
C ALA A 7 8.10 -19.05 -53.48
N LEU A 8 7.13 -19.06 -52.57
CA LEU A 8 6.56 -17.92 -51.86
C LEU A 8 7.56 -17.38 -50.82
N PRO A 9 7.80 -16.06 -50.68
CA PRO A 9 8.30 -15.47 -49.44
C PRO A 9 7.14 -14.76 -48.73
N LEU A 10 6.44 -15.43 -47.80
CA LEU A 10 6.73 -15.44 -46.37
C LEU A 10 6.91 -14.03 -45.77
N THR A 11 5.77 -13.46 -45.37
CA THR A 11 5.52 -12.62 -44.20
C THR A 11 6.72 -12.27 -43.31
N ILE A 12 7.12 -11.00 -43.33
CA ILE A 12 7.91 -10.39 -42.26
C ILE A 12 6.93 -9.82 -41.24
N LEU A 13 6.59 -10.63 -40.23
CA LEU A 13 5.96 -10.16 -39.00
C LEU A 13 7.07 -9.54 -38.14
N LEU A 14 7.10 -8.21 -38.05
CA LEU A 14 8.00 -7.51 -37.13
C LEU A 14 7.56 -7.83 -35.69
N ALA A 15 8.22 -8.81 -35.07
CA ALA A 15 8.13 -9.02 -33.63
C ALA A 15 8.81 -7.84 -32.94
N LEU A 16 8.01 -6.94 -32.36
CA LEU A 16 8.43 -6.04 -31.29
C LEU A 16 8.81 -6.90 -30.09
N ALA A 17 10.03 -7.45 -30.09
CA ALA A 17 10.67 -7.94 -28.88
C ALA A 17 11.01 -6.70 -28.03
N ALA A 18 10.02 -6.22 -27.27
CA ALA A 18 10.28 -5.37 -26.13
C ALA A 18 11.10 -6.20 -25.14
N CYS A 19 12.42 -6.13 -25.29
CA CYS A 19 13.40 -6.76 -24.40
C CYS A 19 13.43 -5.98 -23.09
N GLY A 20 12.36 -6.09 -22.30
CA GLY A 20 12.42 -5.83 -20.87
C GLY A 20 13.10 -7.04 -20.23
N LYS A 21 14.20 -6.85 -19.51
CA LYS A 21 14.74 -7.89 -18.63
C LYS A 21 13.62 -8.27 -17.65
N GLY A 22 13.03 -9.46 -17.83
CA GLY A 22 12.06 -10.00 -16.89
C GLY A 22 12.69 -10.12 -15.52
N LEU A 23 11.90 -9.88 -14.47
CA LEU A 23 12.35 -10.08 -13.10
C LEU A 23 12.68 -11.57 -12.86
N ASP A 24 13.67 -11.83 -12.01
CA ASP A 24 13.91 -13.19 -11.50
C ASP A 24 12.78 -13.56 -10.53
N SER A 25 12.27 -14.79 -10.56
CA SER A 25 11.27 -15.27 -9.59
C SER A 25 11.75 -15.15 -8.15
N ARG A 26 13.07 -15.13 -7.91
CA ARG A 26 13.66 -14.92 -6.59
C ARG A 26 13.63 -13.47 -6.13
N VAL A 27 13.28 -12.51 -6.98
CA VAL A 27 13.21 -11.10 -6.60
C VAL A 27 12.22 -10.87 -5.47
N ILE A 28 11.18 -11.69 -5.32
CA ILE A 28 10.21 -11.49 -4.24
C ILE A 28 10.66 -12.10 -2.90
N GLU A 29 11.67 -12.97 -2.89
CA GLU A 29 12.19 -13.57 -1.66
C GLU A 29 12.81 -12.50 -0.74
N GLY A 30 12.54 -12.56 0.57
CA GLY A 30 13.13 -11.66 1.56
C GLY A 30 12.15 -11.16 2.62
N HIS A 31 12.65 -10.26 3.48
CA HIS A 31 11.85 -9.54 4.45
C HIS A 31 11.37 -8.21 3.84
N TRP A 32 10.07 -7.99 3.86
CA TRP A 32 9.39 -6.84 3.27
C TRP A 32 8.56 -6.15 4.33
N VAL A 33 8.87 -4.89 4.59
CA VAL A 33 8.21 -4.13 5.65
C VAL A 33 7.24 -3.14 5.06
N ALA A 34 6.01 -3.15 5.57
CA ALA A 34 4.98 -2.25 5.10
C ALA A 34 5.33 -0.79 5.42
N GLU A 35 5.11 0.10 4.45
CA GLU A 35 5.16 1.53 4.72
C GLU A 35 4.09 1.91 5.75
N ASN A 36 4.35 3.00 6.47
CA ASN A 36 3.45 3.44 7.53
C ASN A 36 2.68 4.68 7.10
N PHE A 37 1.40 4.72 7.46
CA PHE A 37 0.56 5.88 7.27
C PHE A 37 0.81 6.88 8.39
N ARG A 38 0.93 8.15 8.05
CA ARG A 38 1.11 9.23 9.02
C ARG A 38 -0.18 10.03 9.14
N PHE A 39 -0.74 10.09 10.33
CA PHE A 39 -1.98 10.81 10.60
C PHE A 39 -1.88 11.55 11.94
N TYR A 40 -1.98 12.88 11.91
CA TYR A 40 -1.87 13.75 13.09
C TYR A 40 -0.70 13.40 14.04
N GLY A 41 0.46 13.06 13.48
CA GLY A 41 1.66 12.69 14.24
C GLY A 41 1.75 11.22 14.67
N LEU A 42 0.69 10.43 14.46
CA LEU A 42 0.69 8.98 14.65
C LEU A 42 1.24 8.28 13.40
N LYS A 43 2.05 7.23 13.60
CA LYS A 43 2.59 6.36 12.55
C LYS A 43 1.91 5.00 12.69
N LEU A 44 1.02 4.68 11.76
CA LEU A 44 0.21 3.46 11.75
C LEU A 44 0.72 2.49 10.67
N PRO A 45 0.87 1.19 10.95
CA PRO A 45 1.21 0.20 9.93
C PRO A 45 0.03 0.03 8.96
N ILE A 46 0.28 0.08 7.66
CA ILE A 46 -0.76 -0.03 6.61
C ILE A 46 -0.99 -1.50 6.22
N GLY A 47 -0.08 -2.39 6.61
CA GLY A 47 -0.20 -3.83 6.42
C GLY A 47 0.77 -4.58 7.34
N PRO A 48 0.67 -5.93 7.40
CA PRO A 48 1.65 -6.75 8.09
C PRO A 48 2.98 -6.73 7.31
N ASP A 49 4.09 -6.93 8.01
CA ASP A 49 5.36 -7.24 7.36
C ASP A 49 5.31 -8.66 6.79
N LEU A 50 6.01 -8.86 5.68
CA LEU A 50 6.00 -10.11 4.93
C LEU A 50 7.40 -10.71 4.94
N GLN A 51 7.49 -11.99 5.32
CA GLN A 51 8.66 -12.80 5.08
C GLN A 51 8.32 -13.81 4.01
N ILE A 52 8.95 -13.66 2.84
CA ILE A 52 8.67 -14.47 1.65
C ILE A 52 9.90 -15.33 1.38
N ASP A 53 9.67 -16.63 1.24
CA ASP A 53 10.66 -17.59 0.76
C ASP A 53 10.12 -18.36 -0.44
N ALA A 54 10.91 -19.27 -1.01
CA ALA A 54 10.55 -20.01 -2.21
C ALA A 54 9.28 -20.90 -2.07
N LYS A 55 8.82 -21.17 -0.85
CA LYS A 55 7.75 -22.14 -0.55
C LYS A 55 6.69 -21.60 0.40
N SER A 56 6.90 -20.46 1.05
CA SER A 56 5.98 -19.92 2.03
C SER A 56 5.96 -18.40 2.09
N LEU A 57 4.80 -17.87 2.43
CA LEU A 57 4.57 -16.50 2.82
C LEU A 57 4.22 -16.49 4.31
N ARG A 58 5.07 -15.88 5.13
CA ARG A 58 4.81 -15.63 6.54
C ARG A 58 4.46 -14.17 6.74
N LEU A 59 3.35 -13.91 7.43
CA LEU A 59 2.96 -12.58 7.87
C LEU A 59 3.54 -12.31 9.27
N SER A 60 3.84 -11.06 9.61
CA SER A 60 4.25 -10.64 10.96
C SER A 60 3.09 -10.65 11.96
N THR A 61 2.43 -11.79 12.05
CA THR A 61 1.28 -12.09 12.91
C THR A 61 1.51 -13.46 13.54
N ASP A 62 0.68 -13.84 14.51
CA ASP A 62 0.77 -15.17 15.14
C ASP A 62 0.17 -16.30 14.27
N LEU A 63 -0.13 -16.02 13.00
CA LEU A 63 -0.66 -16.99 12.04
C LEU A 63 0.44 -17.91 11.50
N GLU A 64 0.05 -19.14 11.15
CA GLU A 64 0.96 -20.08 10.50
C GLU A 64 1.39 -19.57 9.10
N PRO A 65 2.62 -19.89 8.65
CA PRO A 65 3.06 -19.57 7.29
C PRO A 65 2.15 -20.18 6.24
N ILE A 66 1.79 -19.38 5.24
CA ILE A 66 0.94 -19.78 4.13
C ILE A 66 1.83 -20.46 3.08
N PRO A 67 1.62 -21.75 2.75
CA PRO A 67 2.38 -22.40 1.69
C PRO A 67 2.12 -21.77 0.32
N LEU A 68 3.18 -21.67 -0.48
CA LEU A 68 3.14 -21.23 -1.87
C LEU A 68 3.13 -22.44 -2.79
N THR A 69 2.23 -22.44 -3.77
CA THR A 69 2.15 -23.45 -4.82
C THR A 69 2.97 -23.05 -6.04
N ALA A 70 3.06 -21.76 -6.33
CA ALA A 70 3.86 -21.19 -7.41
C ALA A 70 4.22 -19.72 -7.15
N VAL A 71 5.28 -19.26 -7.82
CA VAL A 71 5.65 -17.85 -7.96
C VAL A 71 5.72 -17.56 -9.45
N GLU A 72 4.81 -16.72 -9.93
CA GLU A 72 4.68 -16.37 -11.35
C GLU A 72 5.18 -14.94 -11.56
N VAL A 73 5.95 -14.72 -12.62
CA VAL A 73 6.51 -13.40 -12.96
C VAL A 73 6.01 -12.99 -14.33
N ASP A 74 5.39 -11.82 -14.41
CA ASP A 74 4.99 -11.19 -15.66
C ASP A 74 5.45 -9.72 -15.67
N GLY A 75 6.51 -9.42 -16.42
CA GLY A 75 7.10 -8.09 -16.46
C GLY A 75 7.59 -7.62 -15.08
N ASN A 76 6.91 -6.62 -14.51
CA ASN A 76 7.17 -6.09 -13.17
C ASN A 76 6.18 -6.59 -12.12
N GLU A 77 5.27 -7.49 -12.49
CA GLU A 77 4.30 -8.12 -11.62
C GLU A 77 4.82 -9.49 -11.16
N VAL A 78 4.65 -9.77 -9.87
CA VAL A 78 4.91 -11.08 -9.30
C VAL A 78 3.67 -11.55 -8.57
N THR A 79 3.16 -12.71 -8.98
CA THR A 79 2.00 -13.35 -8.35
C THR A 79 2.45 -14.52 -7.48
N LEU A 80 2.16 -14.42 -6.19
CA LEU A 80 2.32 -15.52 -5.24
C LEU A 80 1.03 -16.34 -5.23
N GLN A 81 1.09 -17.54 -5.80
CA GLN A 81 -0.02 -18.49 -5.74
C GLN A 81 0.03 -19.21 -4.40
N THR A 82 -0.98 -19.01 -3.56
CA THR A 82 -1.04 -19.63 -2.23
C THR A 82 -1.80 -20.95 -2.26
N SER A 83 -1.53 -21.85 -1.31
CA SER A 83 -2.29 -23.10 -1.14
C SER A 83 -3.74 -22.87 -0.69
N LEU A 84 -4.11 -21.63 -0.36
CA LEU A 84 -5.48 -21.23 -0.01
C LEU A 84 -6.34 -20.93 -1.24
N GLY A 85 -5.79 -21.07 -2.46
CA GLY A 85 -6.50 -20.77 -3.70
C GLY A 85 -6.59 -19.28 -4.03
N VAL A 86 -5.80 -18.44 -3.34
CA VAL A 86 -5.72 -16.99 -3.57
C VAL A 86 -4.36 -16.63 -4.16
N GLY A 87 -4.37 -15.86 -5.24
CA GLY A 87 -3.16 -15.26 -5.81
C GLY A 87 -2.94 -13.86 -5.25
N LEU A 88 -1.77 -13.61 -4.65
CA LEU A 88 -1.37 -12.28 -4.18
C LEU A 88 -0.47 -11.63 -5.22
N VAL A 89 -0.94 -10.53 -5.79
CA VAL A 89 -0.29 -9.85 -6.91
C VAL A 89 0.49 -8.64 -6.41
N PHE A 90 1.81 -8.66 -6.57
CA PHE A 90 2.71 -7.59 -6.20
C PHE A 90 3.29 -6.91 -7.43
N ASN A 91 3.28 -5.59 -7.45
CA ASN A 91 3.87 -4.79 -8.51
C ASN A 91 5.19 -4.20 -8.02
N PHE A 92 6.29 -4.45 -8.72
CA PHE A 92 7.60 -3.91 -8.41
C PHE A 92 7.79 -2.54 -9.07
N GLU A 93 8.18 -1.56 -8.26
CA GLU A 93 8.72 -0.30 -8.77
C GLU A 93 10.23 -0.39 -9.01
N ASN A 94 10.92 -1.15 -8.15
CA ASN A 94 12.33 -1.50 -8.25
C ASN A 94 12.63 -2.72 -7.38
N GLU A 95 13.87 -3.23 -7.42
CA GLU A 95 14.31 -4.42 -6.67
C GLU A 95 14.06 -4.37 -5.14
N ASN A 96 13.90 -3.17 -4.57
CA ASN A 96 13.77 -2.96 -3.13
C ASN A 96 12.41 -2.39 -2.73
N ARG A 97 11.51 -2.12 -3.69
CA ARG A 97 10.20 -1.55 -3.43
C ARG A 97 9.14 -2.17 -4.31
N MET A 98 8.11 -2.69 -3.67
CA MET A 98 6.93 -3.25 -4.33
C MET A 98 5.66 -2.74 -3.67
N TYR A 99 4.52 -2.94 -4.30
CA TYR A 99 3.24 -2.64 -3.70
C TYR A 99 2.19 -3.71 -4.00
N PHE A 100 1.26 -3.83 -3.07
CA PHE A 100 0.04 -4.61 -3.22
C PHE A 100 -1.14 -3.64 -3.43
N SER A 101 -1.91 -3.83 -4.49
CA SER A 101 -3.10 -3.02 -4.77
C SER A 101 -4.33 -3.68 -4.14
N MET A 102 -4.97 -2.98 -3.21
CA MET A 102 -6.25 -3.43 -2.65
C MET A 102 -7.41 -2.86 -3.47
N PRO A 103 -8.15 -3.69 -4.25
CA PRO A 103 -9.22 -3.20 -5.11
C PRO A 103 -10.37 -2.53 -4.34
N ILE A 104 -10.53 -2.83 -3.05
CA ILE A 104 -11.62 -2.29 -2.22
C ILE A 104 -11.28 -0.91 -1.63
N LEU A 105 -9.99 -0.62 -1.41
CA LEU A 105 -9.57 0.62 -0.76
C LEU A 105 -9.04 1.67 -1.76
N GLY A 106 -8.72 1.27 -3.00
CA GLY A 106 -8.09 2.16 -3.99
C GLY A 106 -6.68 2.60 -3.60
N ASP A 107 -6.20 2.18 -2.43
CA ASP A 107 -4.88 2.48 -1.90
C ASP A 107 -3.90 1.34 -2.21
N ARG A 108 -2.65 1.74 -2.45
CA ARG A 108 -1.51 0.84 -2.61
C ARG A 108 -0.81 0.68 -1.27
N ILE A 109 -0.61 -0.56 -0.83
CA ILE A 109 0.24 -0.85 0.32
C ILE A 109 1.65 -1.04 -0.22
N TYR A 110 2.51 -0.06 0.03
CA TYR A 110 3.92 -0.13 -0.35
C TYR A 110 4.72 -0.93 0.67
N TYR A 111 5.69 -1.67 0.16
CA TYR A 111 6.60 -2.50 0.92
C TYR A 111 8.04 -2.16 0.55
N GLN A 112 8.87 -2.01 1.57
CA GLN A 112 10.30 -1.80 1.41
C GLN A 112 11.05 -3.06 1.83
N ARG A 113 12.00 -3.51 1.00
CA ARG A 113 12.87 -4.62 1.35
C ARG A 113 13.76 -4.21 2.54
N GLN A 114 13.79 -5.06 3.56
CA GLN A 114 14.75 -4.97 4.63
C GLN A 114 15.90 -5.95 4.41
N PHE A 115 17.10 -5.39 4.38
CA PHE A 115 18.32 -6.16 4.47
C PHE A 115 18.68 -6.28 5.95
N THR A 116 18.49 -7.45 6.53
CA THR A 116 19.10 -7.73 7.84
C THR A 116 20.61 -7.71 7.62
N PRO A 117 21.39 -6.79 8.22
CA PRO A 117 22.83 -6.93 8.20
C PRO A 117 23.14 -8.25 8.90
N ALA A 118 23.80 -9.17 8.19
CA ALA A 118 24.25 -10.42 8.78
C ALA A 118 25.02 -10.08 10.06
N VAL A 119 24.45 -10.42 11.22
CA VAL A 119 25.15 -10.31 12.50
C VAL A 119 26.43 -11.11 12.31
N ALA A 120 27.56 -10.42 12.34
CA ALA A 120 28.87 -11.06 12.36
C ALA A 120 28.82 -12.12 13.46
N GLN A 121 28.80 -13.39 13.06
CA GLN A 121 29.09 -14.51 13.94
C GLN A 121 30.57 -14.39 14.30
N SER A 122 30.86 -13.49 15.25
CA SER A 122 32.13 -13.47 15.96
C SER A 122 32.15 -14.71 16.84
N ASN A 123 32.61 -15.81 16.24
CA ASN A 123 33.09 -16.96 16.96
C ASN A 123 34.31 -16.49 17.79
N VAL A 124 34.09 -16.09 19.05
CA VAL A 124 35.17 -15.85 20.00
C VAL A 124 34.86 -16.61 21.28
N GLN A 125 35.06 -17.92 21.20
CA GLN A 125 35.38 -18.73 22.37
C GLN A 125 36.82 -18.41 22.80
N GLN A 126 36.93 -17.53 23.81
CA GLN A 126 37.82 -17.63 24.97
C GLN A 126 39.35 -17.72 24.80
N ARG A 127 40.06 -16.67 25.25
CA ARG A 127 41.31 -16.78 26.03
C ARG A 127 41.50 -15.61 27.01
N SER A 128 41.33 -15.94 28.29
CA SER A 128 42.06 -15.51 29.50
C SER A 128 42.68 -14.10 29.61
N SER A 129 42.14 -13.35 30.57
CA SER A 129 42.80 -12.63 31.68
C SER A 129 44.25 -12.12 31.50
N THR A 130 44.46 -10.80 31.55
CA THR A 130 45.14 -10.09 32.67
C THR A 130 45.39 -8.61 32.37
N LYS A 131 45.40 -7.81 33.46
CA LYS A 131 45.97 -6.45 33.63
C LYS A 131 45.15 -5.23 33.19
N HIS A 132 44.26 -4.83 34.11
CA HIS A 132 44.41 -3.63 34.94
C HIS A 132 45.21 -2.45 34.31
N LEU A 133 44.50 -1.42 33.87
CA LEU A 133 45.03 -0.06 33.83
C LEU A 133 44.12 0.85 34.65
N LEU A 134 44.62 1.20 35.84
CA LEU A 134 44.10 2.27 36.67
C LEU A 134 44.87 3.53 36.28
N ASN A 135 44.18 4.60 35.88
CA ASN A 135 44.44 5.96 36.37
C ASN A 135 43.33 6.92 35.94
N GLN A 136 42.55 7.33 36.95
CA GLN A 136 42.03 8.68 37.25
C GLN A 136 42.77 9.83 36.53
N ALA A 137 42.22 11.02 36.31
CA ALA A 137 40.92 11.66 36.57
C ALA A 137 41.04 13.06 35.94
N ASP A 138 39.94 13.62 35.42
CA ASP A 138 39.49 14.97 35.81
C ASP A 138 38.15 15.30 35.14
N ALA A 139 37.27 15.96 35.89
CA ALA A 139 36.05 16.63 35.46
C ALA A 139 36.16 18.10 35.97
N PRO A 140 35.24 19.06 35.73
CA PRO A 140 33.94 19.03 35.02
C PRO A 140 33.74 20.33 34.13
N PRO A 141 32.60 21.07 34.14
CA PRO A 141 31.43 20.94 33.24
C PRO A 141 31.08 22.25 32.48
N GLN A 142 30.53 22.23 31.26
CA GLN A 142 29.81 23.40 30.69
C GLN A 142 28.67 23.03 29.71
N THR A 143 27.43 23.24 30.14
CA THR A 143 26.32 23.79 29.31
C THR A 143 26.21 25.29 29.66
N PRO A 144 25.50 26.17 28.91
CA PRO A 144 24.75 26.02 27.65
C PRO A 144 25.11 27.09 26.59
N ARG A 145 24.76 26.89 25.31
CA ARG A 145 24.66 28.03 24.37
C ARG A 145 23.48 27.88 23.41
N ALA A 146 22.45 28.67 23.70
CA ALA A 146 21.41 29.05 22.77
C ALA A 146 22.03 29.83 21.60
N LEU A 147 21.61 29.50 20.38
CA LEU A 147 21.73 30.37 19.21
C LEU A 147 20.34 30.46 18.58
N ASN A 148 19.82 31.68 18.61
CA ASN A 148 18.58 32.13 17.99
C ASN A 148 18.70 32.16 16.46
N HIS A 149 17.53 32.39 15.83
CA HIS A 149 17.26 32.78 14.43
C HIS A 149 17.08 31.56 13.48
N THR A 150 16.03 31.43 12.67
CA THR A 150 15.10 32.43 12.13
C THR A 150 13.78 31.77 11.74
N GLU A 151 12.68 32.42 12.08
CA GLU A 151 11.31 32.23 11.56
C GLU A 151 11.26 32.53 10.05
N PRO A 152 10.48 31.75 9.25
CA PRO A 152 9.93 32.25 8.00
C PRO A 152 8.41 32.44 8.14
N THR A 153 8.07 33.71 8.34
CA THR A 153 6.90 34.47 7.90
C THR A 153 5.84 33.72 7.08
N SER A 154 4.64 33.70 7.66
CA SER A 154 3.34 33.49 7.03
C SER A 154 3.07 34.57 5.96
N LEU A 155 2.68 34.16 4.75
CA LEU A 155 2.05 35.03 3.76
C LEU A 155 0.61 34.59 3.55
N PRO A 156 -0.41 35.44 3.80
CA PRO A 156 -1.75 35.22 3.32
C PRO A 156 -1.84 35.72 1.86
N LEU A 157 -1.95 34.81 0.88
CA LEU A 157 -2.41 35.19 -0.45
C LEU A 157 -3.93 35.35 -0.43
N THR A 158 -4.38 36.59 -0.31
CA THR A 158 -5.73 37.02 -0.65
C THR A 158 -5.85 37.06 -2.17
N ALA A 159 -6.56 36.10 -2.76
CA ALA A 159 -7.06 36.20 -4.12
C ALA A 159 -8.58 36.43 -4.07
N SER A 160 -8.98 37.68 -4.22
CA SER A 160 -10.37 38.08 -4.42
C SER A 160 -10.81 37.78 -5.85
N LEU A 161 -11.90 37.04 -6.02
CA LEU A 161 -12.65 36.91 -7.26
C LEU A 161 -14.09 37.45 -7.04
N PRO A 162 -14.73 38.03 -8.08
CA PRO A 162 -15.92 38.87 -7.93
C PRO A 162 -17.18 38.09 -7.53
N PRO A 163 -18.15 38.75 -6.87
CA PRO A 163 -19.41 38.12 -6.50
C PRO A 163 -20.32 38.00 -7.72
N SER A 164 -20.68 36.77 -8.10
CA SER A 164 -21.83 36.55 -8.98
C SER A 164 -23.00 36.05 -8.13
N SER A 165 -24.07 36.83 -8.19
CA SER A 165 -25.27 36.72 -7.38
C SER A 165 -26.08 35.43 -7.62
N GLY A 166 -26.62 34.90 -6.54
CA GLY A 166 -27.95 34.28 -6.51
C GLY A 166 -28.00 32.76 -6.72
N LEU A 167 -28.17 32.02 -5.62
CA LEU A 167 -29.39 31.27 -5.30
C LEU A 167 -29.14 30.29 -4.12
N THR A 168 -29.95 30.44 -3.07
CA THR A 168 -30.24 29.52 -1.95
C THR A 168 -29.10 29.13 -0.98
N PRO A 169 -29.32 29.23 0.35
CA PRO A 169 -28.41 28.69 1.33
C PRO A 169 -28.62 27.17 1.44
N TYR A 170 -27.97 26.39 0.57
CA TYR A 170 -27.73 24.98 0.88
C TYR A 170 -26.65 24.91 1.97
N PRO A 171 -26.84 24.16 3.06
CA PRO A 171 -25.74 23.84 3.94
C PRO A 171 -24.80 22.89 3.17
N THR A 172 -23.83 23.44 2.43
CA THR A 172 -22.75 22.67 1.78
C THR A 172 -21.76 22.17 2.83
N LYS A 173 -22.17 21.18 3.61
CA LYS A 173 -21.23 20.12 3.95
C LYS A 173 -21.32 19.13 2.80
N PHE A 174 -20.34 19.17 1.90
CA PHE A 174 -20.14 18.10 0.93
C PHE A 174 -19.76 16.85 1.73
N THR A 175 -20.76 16.09 2.18
CA THR A 175 -20.55 14.85 2.94
C THR A 175 -20.21 13.73 1.98
N ASN A 176 -19.44 12.76 2.45
CA ASN A 176 -19.13 11.56 1.69
C ASN A 176 -20.41 10.76 1.38
N PHE A 177 -21.44 10.86 2.23
CA PHE A 177 -22.78 10.30 1.96
C PHE A 177 -23.43 10.92 0.72
N THR A 178 -23.43 12.25 0.59
CA THR A 178 -24.00 12.94 -0.58
C THR A 178 -23.20 12.62 -1.85
N ARG A 179 -21.88 12.51 -1.73
CA ARG A 179 -21.00 12.07 -2.83
C ARG A 179 -21.32 10.63 -3.26
N ALA A 180 -21.58 9.72 -2.32
CA ALA A 180 -21.95 8.34 -2.65
C ALA A 180 -23.25 8.27 -3.45
N LEU A 181 -24.26 9.09 -3.11
CA LEU A 181 -25.51 9.17 -3.86
C LEU A 181 -25.29 9.53 -5.33
N ASP A 182 -24.49 10.57 -5.58
CA ASP A 182 -24.16 11.04 -6.93
C ASP A 182 -23.41 9.97 -7.73
N LEU A 183 -22.44 9.28 -7.10
CA LEU A 183 -21.66 8.23 -7.73
C LEU A 183 -22.50 7.01 -8.12
N VAL A 184 -23.50 6.63 -7.31
CA VAL A 184 -24.43 5.54 -7.70
C VAL A 184 -25.28 5.92 -8.89
N GLN A 185 -25.77 7.16 -8.95
CA GLN A 185 -26.55 7.64 -10.09
C GLN A 185 -25.74 7.63 -11.39
N GLN A 186 -24.43 7.85 -11.28
CA GLN A 186 -23.49 7.81 -12.40
C GLN A 186 -22.98 6.38 -12.71
N GLY A 187 -23.37 5.37 -11.94
CA GLY A 187 -22.93 3.98 -12.12
C GLY A 187 -21.50 3.71 -11.64
N HIS A 188 -20.89 4.64 -10.90
CA HIS A 188 -19.56 4.51 -10.31
C HIS A 188 -19.64 3.75 -8.97
N THR A 189 -20.05 2.49 -9.04
CA THR A 189 -20.27 1.59 -7.89
C THR A 189 -19.09 1.55 -6.93
N ASP A 190 -17.86 1.41 -7.44
CA ASP A 190 -16.66 1.28 -6.62
C ASP A 190 -16.37 2.55 -5.81
N GLU A 191 -16.52 3.70 -6.46
CA GLU A 191 -16.31 5.00 -5.83
C GLU A 191 -17.42 5.31 -4.83
N ALA A 192 -18.65 4.89 -5.11
CA ALA A 192 -19.78 5.03 -4.21
C ALA A 192 -19.58 4.23 -2.92
N ILE A 193 -19.15 2.97 -3.02
CA ILE A 193 -18.86 2.12 -1.85
C ILE A 193 -17.72 2.74 -1.02
N ARG A 194 -16.68 3.26 -1.67
CA ARG A 194 -15.58 3.97 -1.00
C ARG A 194 -16.08 5.21 -0.24
N ALA A 195 -16.92 6.02 -0.88
CA ALA A 195 -17.51 7.19 -0.27
C ALA A 195 -18.41 6.81 0.93
N LEU A 196 -19.17 5.72 0.86
CA LEU A 196 -19.95 5.21 2.00
C LEU A 196 -19.06 4.76 3.17
N SER A 197 -17.94 4.09 2.88
CA SER A 197 -16.96 3.73 3.92
C SER A 197 -16.44 4.98 4.64
N SER A 198 -16.05 6.01 3.90
CA SER A 198 -15.59 7.28 4.49
C SER A 198 -16.69 8.00 5.27
N ALA A 199 -17.95 7.92 4.82
CA ALA A 199 -19.07 8.53 5.54
C ALA A 199 -19.33 7.84 6.88
N LEU A 200 -19.28 6.50 6.92
CA LEU A 200 -19.41 5.73 8.16
C LEU A 200 -18.24 6.03 9.11
N GLU A 201 -17.00 5.98 8.63
CA GLU A 201 -15.79 6.22 9.42
C GLU A 201 -15.77 7.59 10.10
N ASN A 202 -16.23 8.63 9.40
CA ASN A 202 -16.30 10.00 9.93
C ASN A 202 -17.60 10.30 10.70
N THR A 203 -18.39 9.26 11.01
CA THR A 203 -19.71 9.35 11.68
C THR A 203 -20.68 10.34 11.02
N GLU A 204 -20.49 10.57 9.71
CA GLU A 204 -21.35 11.45 8.91
C GLU A 204 -22.72 10.80 8.65
N THR A 205 -22.79 9.47 8.70
CA THR A 205 -23.99 8.67 8.45
C THR A 205 -23.99 7.41 9.33
N GLN A 206 -25.16 6.82 9.56
CA GLN A 206 -25.30 5.51 10.18
C GLN A 206 -25.61 4.44 9.15
N TRP A 207 -25.27 3.19 9.47
CA TRP A 207 -25.58 2.05 8.61
C TRP A 207 -27.06 1.98 8.24
N LYS A 208 -27.94 2.29 9.19
CA LYS A 208 -29.40 2.30 9.00
C LYS A 208 -29.82 3.30 7.91
N ASP A 209 -29.16 4.44 7.80
CA ASP A 209 -29.48 5.46 6.81
C ASP A 209 -29.17 4.94 5.39
N ILE A 210 -28.08 4.17 5.24
CA ILE A 210 -27.69 3.52 3.99
C ILE A 210 -28.74 2.46 3.57
N GLU A 211 -29.21 1.65 4.51
CA GLU A 211 -30.23 0.62 4.22
C GLU A 211 -31.59 1.20 3.84
N THR A 212 -31.92 2.38 4.35
CA THR A 212 -33.20 3.06 4.06
C THR A 212 -33.19 3.88 2.78
N GLU A 213 -32.02 4.14 2.21
CA GLU A 213 -31.86 4.99 1.03
C GLU A 213 -32.06 4.18 -0.27
N PRO A 214 -33.14 4.44 -1.04
CA PRO A 214 -33.45 3.67 -2.24
C PRO A 214 -32.37 3.71 -3.30
N ALA A 215 -31.60 4.81 -3.39
CA ALA A 215 -30.49 4.91 -4.34
C ALA A 215 -29.44 3.81 -4.10
N PHE A 216 -29.25 3.36 -2.86
CA PHE A 216 -28.29 2.30 -2.53
C PHE A 216 -28.85 0.88 -2.65
N ALA A 217 -30.11 0.70 -3.04
CA ALA A 217 -30.73 -0.62 -3.20
C ALA A 217 -29.95 -1.53 -4.15
N LEU A 218 -29.31 -0.96 -5.17
CA LEU A 218 -28.45 -1.70 -6.11
C LEU A 218 -27.09 -2.07 -5.50
N LEU A 219 -26.60 -1.30 -4.53
CA LEU A 219 -25.34 -1.59 -3.82
C LEU A 219 -25.52 -2.62 -2.71
N ILE A 220 -26.73 -2.78 -2.16
CA ILE A 220 -27.02 -3.76 -1.09
C ILE A 220 -26.75 -5.21 -1.52
N GLN A 221 -26.79 -5.48 -2.83
CA GLN A 221 -26.46 -6.80 -3.39
C GLN A 221 -24.97 -6.97 -3.71
N ASP A 222 -24.16 -5.92 -3.55
CA ASP A 222 -22.72 -5.99 -3.79
C ASP A 222 -22.02 -6.67 -2.59
N PRO A 223 -21.27 -7.76 -2.80
CA PRO A 223 -20.59 -8.48 -1.71
C PRO A 223 -19.58 -7.59 -0.96
N ARG A 224 -19.07 -6.53 -1.59
CA ARG A 224 -18.15 -5.58 -0.96
C ARG A 224 -18.86 -4.68 0.05
N LEU A 225 -20.12 -4.34 -0.19
CA LEU A 225 -20.94 -3.63 0.78
C LEU A 225 -21.31 -4.55 1.96
N GLU A 226 -21.49 -5.85 1.71
CA GLU A 226 -21.70 -6.85 2.78
C GLU A 226 -20.49 -6.97 3.71
N VAL A 227 -19.27 -6.97 3.17
CA VAL A 227 -18.04 -6.92 3.98
C VAL A 227 -17.98 -5.63 4.80
N LEU A 228 -18.35 -4.49 4.21
CA LEU A 228 -18.41 -3.21 4.93
C LEU A 228 -19.44 -3.24 6.08
N LYS A 229 -20.59 -3.89 5.86
CA LYS A 229 -21.63 -4.11 6.88
C LYS A 229 -21.09 -4.86 8.08
N LEU A 230 -20.48 -6.02 7.84
CA LEU A 230 -19.94 -6.90 8.88
C LEU A 230 -18.89 -6.17 9.73
N ARG A 231 -17.99 -5.43 9.08
CA ARG A 231 -16.99 -4.58 9.76
C ARG A 231 -17.66 -3.56 10.68
N TRP A 232 -18.70 -2.89 10.20
CA TRP A 232 -19.36 -1.85 10.99
C TRP A 232 -20.19 -2.39 12.16
N GLN A 233 -20.87 -3.52 11.96
CA GLN A 233 -21.63 -4.21 13.02
C GLN A 233 -20.73 -4.87 14.08
N SER A 234 -19.48 -5.16 13.75
CA SER A 234 -18.50 -5.72 14.69
C SER A 234 -17.82 -4.69 15.59
N LYS A 235 -18.08 -3.38 15.40
CA LYS A 235 -17.61 -2.34 16.32
C LYS A 235 -18.49 -2.34 17.59
N PRO A 236 -17.89 -2.45 18.79
CA PRO A 236 -18.62 -2.37 20.06
C PRO A 236 -19.18 -0.96 20.34
#